data_AF-A0A2E8BBH5-F1
#
_entry.id   AF-A0A2E8BBH5-F1
#
_cell.length_a   1.000
_cell.length_b   1.000
_cell.length_c   1.000
_cell.angle_alpha   90.00
_cell.angle_beta   90.00
_cell.angle_gamma   90.00
#
_symmetry.space_group_name_H-M   'P 1'
#
loop_
_entity.id
_entity.type
_entity.pdbx_description
1 polymer ?
#
loop_
_entity_poly.entity_id
_entity_poly.type
_entity_poly.pdbx_seq_one_letter_code
_entity_poly.pdbx_strand_id
1 'polypeptide(L)'
;MEDVSDYEDPFLGLNGMMRMEPLPANLEIVLPSDLDSSGLEIPDFSQGEGVEALSFFLGDVVGIGGLVNDLVYGLVSNAGDSTGQAVDVAYGLDMTTGESFDIVADMRKGSIQVDEPGWQHGLDMQAVERTVVEFNLSKLTNLTESNRVKIDGILADYIVDSEELEPLRETFERSNLSFASALMEHLADGVITERELIGVDVELLEDRGVTFEKRRSWHLRAWLPQLPSGKIELTYEFSLEDDIPTYIFHMNLEEWKPAQECFYLTMDGIELSSTDLQIDGFNTELSRDVFVDARFTRQDNLTVPRLSVEMDYDFGEELDFAYSVFTDLENLVRAETFIETVPQGTEFSTTIGDVLRIAVEVPQSISNDAEKTSVDSMMIQQHRYVDGFWWPATTFFRDVPSYMVLDAVPDTQYDIREEPSFQGMMTLNYSSNSNKMDMYIEAAGKAIDAKGDTLLIAKNLPKTFKLEPTENWGVRIVSSDNGVEELYMRQSDVPGAPGVYLDRFEIIGENLKGATITIYRPFGYPVIVLDDITTGRLVSSAEMHFEPGFYAPVFGDLQVDGRGVLLDAQFTGALPTSTSIGVNGMVTDLSVVSTLTGGSVETRHIMIVEPFTSGIASLFAMIFG
;
A
#
# COMPACT_ATOMS: atom_id res chain seq x y z
N MET A 1 -31.65 18.27 -6.98
CA MET A 1 -32.43 17.26 -7.69
C MET A 1 -32.98 16.28 -6.69
N GLU A 2 -34.28 16.07 -6.69
CA GLU A 2 -34.91 15.00 -5.91
C GLU A 2 -35.52 14.05 -6.91
N ASP A 3 -35.04 12.81 -6.91
CA ASP A 3 -35.65 11.71 -7.61
C ASP A 3 -36.85 11.22 -6.79
N VAL A 4 -38.03 11.54 -7.31
CA VAL A 4 -39.33 11.20 -6.70
C VAL A 4 -39.84 9.83 -7.18
N SER A 5 -39.03 9.08 -7.92
CA SER A 5 -39.37 7.75 -8.41
C SER A 5 -39.34 6.74 -7.26
N ASP A 6 -40.32 5.85 -7.24
CA ASP A 6 -40.38 4.73 -6.29
C ASP A 6 -39.68 3.53 -6.95
N TYR A 7 -38.52 3.13 -6.42
CA TYR A 7 -37.76 2.00 -6.92
C TYR A 7 -38.06 0.75 -6.10
N GLU A 8 -38.37 -0.37 -6.77
CA GLU A 8 -38.46 -1.68 -6.10
C GLU A 8 -37.09 -2.13 -5.57
N ASP A 9 -36.01 -1.70 -6.23
CA ASP A 9 -34.63 -1.96 -5.82
C ASP A 9 -34.10 -0.80 -4.95
N PRO A 10 -33.78 -1.04 -3.67
CA PRO A 10 -33.34 0.01 -2.75
C PRO A 10 -31.91 0.51 -3.03
N PHE A 11 -31.18 -0.08 -3.97
CA PHE A 11 -29.86 0.40 -4.41
C PHE A 11 -29.93 1.38 -5.59
N LEU A 12 -31.12 1.61 -6.14
CA LEU A 12 -31.37 2.53 -7.25
C LEU A 12 -31.91 3.88 -6.77
N GLY A 13 -31.89 4.85 -7.67
CA GLY A 13 -32.32 6.23 -7.42
C GLY A 13 -31.19 7.11 -6.92
N LEU A 14 -31.26 8.39 -7.31
CA LEU A 14 -30.24 9.39 -7.02
C LEU A 14 -30.89 10.67 -6.52
N ASN A 15 -30.57 11.05 -5.29
CA ASN A 15 -31.05 12.27 -4.67
C ASN A 15 -29.86 13.14 -4.29
N GLY A 16 -29.91 14.43 -4.57
CA GLY A 16 -28.82 15.31 -4.18
C GLY A 16 -28.96 16.75 -4.59
N MET A 17 -28.22 17.62 -3.92
CA MET A 17 -28.08 19.03 -4.26
C MET A 17 -26.64 19.30 -4.63
N MET A 18 -26.44 19.96 -5.76
CA MET A 18 -25.17 20.59 -6.11
C MET A 18 -25.43 22.09 -6.29
N ARG A 19 -24.57 22.92 -5.70
CA ARG A 19 -24.59 24.37 -5.82
C ARG A 19 -23.23 24.84 -6.31
N MET A 20 -23.25 25.62 -7.39
CA MET A 20 -22.11 26.37 -7.90
C MET A 20 -22.38 27.86 -7.66
N GLU A 21 -21.48 28.58 -6.99
CA GLU A 21 -21.69 29.99 -6.65
C GLU A 21 -20.41 30.83 -6.78
N PRO A 22 -20.37 31.87 -7.65
CA PRO A 22 -21.34 32.16 -8.73
C PRO A 22 -21.38 31.07 -9.81
N LEU A 23 -22.36 31.13 -10.71
CA LEU A 23 -22.45 30.19 -11.82
C LEU A 23 -21.37 30.53 -12.87
N PRO A 24 -20.50 29.60 -13.27
CA PRO A 24 -19.44 29.86 -14.22
C PRO A 24 -19.95 30.17 -15.63
N ALA A 25 -19.17 30.95 -16.38
CA ALA A 25 -19.56 31.47 -17.70
C ALA A 25 -19.48 30.46 -18.85
N ASN A 26 -18.66 29.42 -18.76
CA ASN A 26 -18.64 28.27 -19.67
C ASN A 26 -18.46 27.01 -18.83
N LEU A 27 -19.15 25.92 -19.18
CA LEU A 27 -19.06 24.64 -18.49
C LEU A 27 -19.18 23.53 -19.54
N GLU A 28 -18.11 22.74 -19.70
CA GLU A 28 -18.12 21.50 -20.48
C GLU A 28 -17.93 20.32 -19.53
N ILE A 29 -18.68 19.25 -19.76
CA ILE A 29 -18.66 18.07 -18.90
C ILE A 29 -18.52 16.86 -19.81
N VAL A 30 -17.52 16.04 -19.52
CA VAL A 30 -17.26 14.80 -20.27
C VAL A 30 -17.83 13.64 -19.48
N LEU A 31 -18.77 12.94 -20.12
CA LEU A 31 -19.50 11.82 -19.52
C LEU A 31 -19.28 10.55 -20.33
N PRO A 32 -19.21 9.39 -19.65
CA PRO A 32 -19.10 8.11 -20.32
C PRO A 32 -20.45 7.66 -20.88
N SER A 33 -20.83 8.15 -22.08
CA SER A 33 -21.82 7.48 -22.95
C SER A 33 -21.68 7.95 -24.40
N ASP A 34 -22.15 7.14 -25.35
CA ASP A 34 -22.30 7.45 -26.80
C ASP A 34 -23.23 8.66 -27.11
N LEU A 35 -23.53 9.50 -26.13
CA LEU A 35 -24.31 10.73 -26.29
C LEU A 35 -23.35 11.90 -26.49
N ASP A 36 -23.29 12.38 -27.74
CA ASP A 36 -22.65 13.65 -28.12
C ASP A 36 -22.97 14.76 -27.09
N SER A 37 -21.99 15.14 -26.26
CA SER A 37 -22.04 16.36 -25.47
C SER A 37 -21.73 17.55 -26.39
N SER A 38 -22.72 18.00 -27.17
CA SER A 38 -22.56 19.24 -27.92
C SER A 38 -22.43 20.40 -26.92
N GLY A 39 -21.23 20.96 -26.79
CA GLY A 39 -20.91 22.06 -25.88
C GLY A 39 -21.87 23.25 -25.96
N LEU A 40 -22.10 23.89 -24.82
CA LEU A 40 -23.00 25.04 -24.68
C LEU A 40 -22.19 26.35 -24.77
N GLU A 41 -22.23 27.04 -25.91
CA GLU A 41 -21.71 28.42 -26.02
C GLU A 41 -22.74 29.40 -25.41
N ILE A 42 -22.39 30.10 -24.34
CA ILE A 42 -23.24 31.18 -23.79
C ILE A 42 -23.13 32.42 -24.70
N PRO A 43 -24.25 32.97 -25.21
CA PRO A 43 -24.20 34.11 -26.13
C PRO A 43 -23.81 35.42 -25.43
N ASP A 44 -23.00 36.26 -26.10
CA ASP A 44 -22.65 37.60 -25.65
C ASP A 44 -23.88 38.54 -25.64
N PHE A 45 -24.23 39.05 -24.46
CA PHE A 45 -25.39 39.94 -24.26
C PHE A 45 -25.14 41.41 -24.68
N SER A 46 -24.00 41.71 -25.30
CA SER A 46 -23.61 43.10 -25.58
C SER A 46 -24.38 43.79 -26.72
N GLN A 47 -25.05 43.07 -27.63
CA GLN A 47 -25.73 43.69 -28.79
C GLN A 47 -27.10 43.07 -29.14
N GLY A 48 -28.13 43.49 -28.39
CA GLY A 48 -29.44 43.86 -28.93
C GLY A 48 -30.34 42.81 -29.57
N GLU A 49 -30.96 41.92 -28.77
CA GLU A 49 -32.29 41.33 -29.05
C GLU A 49 -32.88 40.65 -27.77
N GLY A 50 -33.26 41.48 -26.79
CA GLY A 50 -33.54 41.08 -25.39
C GLY A 50 -34.84 40.33 -25.08
N VAL A 51 -35.49 39.67 -26.05
CA VAL A 51 -36.68 38.82 -25.79
C VAL A 51 -36.56 37.43 -26.42
N GLU A 52 -35.90 37.32 -27.58
CA GLU A 52 -35.59 36.02 -28.20
C GLU A 52 -34.40 35.34 -27.49
N ALA A 53 -33.40 36.13 -27.08
CA ALA A 53 -32.29 35.68 -26.23
C ALA A 53 -32.73 35.22 -24.83
N LEU A 54 -33.83 35.77 -24.29
CA LEU A 54 -34.38 35.35 -22.99
C LEU A 54 -35.10 34.00 -23.07
N SER A 55 -35.67 33.67 -24.25
CA SER A 55 -36.32 32.38 -24.52
C SER A 55 -35.31 31.27 -24.84
N PHE A 56 -34.19 31.61 -25.49
CA PHE A 56 -33.03 30.73 -25.64
C PHE A 56 -32.34 30.52 -24.30
N PHE A 57 -32.04 31.58 -23.54
CA PHE A 57 -31.52 31.49 -22.18
C PHE A 57 -32.39 30.64 -21.24
N LEU A 58 -33.72 30.77 -21.27
CA LEU A 58 -34.60 29.92 -20.45
C LEU A 58 -34.69 28.47 -20.95
N GLY A 59 -34.43 28.20 -22.22
CA GLY A 59 -34.29 26.84 -22.78
C GLY A 59 -32.92 26.23 -22.47
N ASP A 60 -31.86 27.03 -22.48
CA ASP A 60 -30.47 26.63 -22.24
C ASP A 60 -30.15 26.55 -20.74
N VAL A 61 -30.83 27.31 -19.87
CA VAL A 61 -30.83 27.14 -18.40
C VAL A 61 -31.48 25.81 -17.99
N VAL A 62 -32.45 25.32 -18.77
CA VAL A 62 -32.96 23.94 -18.61
C VAL A 62 -31.89 22.92 -19.04
N GLY A 63 -31.03 23.27 -20.02
CA GLY A 63 -29.84 22.50 -20.42
C GLY A 63 -28.72 22.49 -19.36
N ILE A 64 -28.51 23.58 -18.61
CA ILE A 64 -27.56 23.64 -17.48
C ILE A 64 -28.02 22.75 -16.32
N GLY A 65 -29.33 22.72 -16.05
CA GLY A 65 -29.92 21.75 -15.13
C GLY A 65 -29.74 20.30 -15.61
N GLY A 66 -29.75 20.08 -16.93
CA GLY A 66 -29.37 18.84 -17.58
C GLY A 66 -27.90 18.49 -17.38
N LEU A 67 -26.96 19.39 -17.66
CA LEU A 67 -25.52 19.19 -17.51
C LEU A 67 -25.09 18.91 -16.05
N VAL A 68 -25.63 19.63 -15.07
CA VAL A 68 -25.41 19.30 -13.65
C VAL A 68 -26.04 17.95 -13.32
N ASN A 69 -27.23 17.65 -13.82
CA ASN A 69 -27.85 16.35 -13.66
C ASN A 69 -27.04 15.24 -14.33
N ASP A 70 -26.41 15.50 -15.48
CA ASP A 70 -25.63 14.53 -16.26
C ASP A 70 -24.22 14.36 -15.67
N LEU A 71 -23.60 15.42 -15.11
CA LEU A 71 -22.37 15.38 -14.28
C LEU A 71 -22.59 14.54 -13.04
N VAL A 72 -23.68 14.82 -12.33
CA VAL A 72 -24.08 14.10 -11.12
C VAL A 72 -24.43 12.67 -11.50
N TYR A 73 -25.26 12.46 -12.52
CA TYR A 73 -25.59 11.13 -13.04
C TYR A 73 -24.36 10.37 -13.50
N GLY A 74 -23.39 10.97 -14.20
CA GLY A 74 -22.16 10.28 -14.62
C GLY A 74 -21.28 9.89 -13.44
N LEU A 75 -20.94 10.84 -12.57
CA LEU A 75 -20.22 10.57 -11.32
C LEU A 75 -20.94 9.52 -10.45
N VAL A 76 -22.27 9.42 -10.56
CA VAL A 76 -23.11 8.50 -9.79
C VAL A 76 -23.35 7.15 -10.45
N SER A 77 -23.54 7.12 -11.76
CA SER A 77 -24.05 5.97 -12.51
C SER A 77 -22.97 4.94 -12.75
N ASN A 78 -21.71 5.37 -12.89
CA ASN A 78 -20.61 4.47 -13.22
C ASN A 78 -19.65 4.27 -12.02
N ALA A 79 -19.69 5.10 -10.97
CA ALA A 79 -19.14 4.78 -9.64
C ALA A 79 -20.07 3.80 -8.90
N GLY A 80 -21.17 3.43 -9.56
CA GLY A 80 -22.15 2.46 -9.12
C GLY A 80 -22.95 1.95 -10.30
N ASP A 81 -22.31 1.31 -11.28
CA ASP A 81 -23.07 0.30 -12.03
C ASP A 81 -23.64 -0.66 -10.97
N SER A 82 -24.94 -0.87 -11.03
CA SER A 82 -25.70 -1.68 -10.08
C SER A 82 -25.17 -3.10 -9.88
N THR A 83 -24.27 -3.54 -10.76
CA THR A 83 -23.73 -4.90 -10.85
C THR A 83 -22.46 -5.12 -10.03
N GLY A 84 -21.78 -4.05 -9.57
CA GLY A 84 -20.48 -4.15 -8.90
C GLY A 84 -19.39 -4.80 -9.77
N GLN A 85 -19.57 -4.81 -11.10
CA GLN A 85 -18.57 -5.28 -12.06
C GLN A 85 -17.65 -4.14 -12.47
N ALA A 86 -16.35 -4.41 -12.49
CA ALA A 86 -15.34 -3.51 -13.01
C ALA A 86 -15.47 -3.38 -14.53
N VAL A 87 -16.05 -2.28 -14.99
CA VAL A 87 -16.10 -1.84 -16.40
C VAL A 87 -15.21 -0.61 -16.53
N ASP A 88 -14.59 -0.39 -17.68
CA ASP A 88 -13.81 0.83 -17.91
C ASP A 88 -14.71 2.07 -17.73
N VAL A 89 -14.24 3.04 -16.94
CA VAL A 89 -14.97 4.27 -16.59
C VAL A 89 -14.05 5.46 -16.77
N ALA A 90 -14.55 6.54 -17.38
CA ALA A 90 -13.87 7.83 -17.40
C ALA A 90 -14.85 8.95 -17.08
N TYR A 91 -14.46 9.87 -16.19
CA TYR A 91 -15.17 11.11 -15.88
C TYR A 91 -14.25 12.29 -16.08
N GLY A 92 -14.77 13.37 -16.62
CA GLY A 92 -14.04 14.62 -16.77
C GLY A 92 -14.91 15.83 -16.51
N LEU A 93 -14.39 16.77 -15.74
CA LEU A 93 -14.82 18.16 -15.76
C LEU A 93 -13.75 18.95 -16.53
N ASP A 94 -14.12 19.57 -17.64
CA ASP A 94 -13.26 20.52 -18.35
C ASP A 94 -14.00 21.86 -18.44
N MET A 95 -13.46 22.86 -17.79
CA MET A 95 -14.12 24.14 -17.66
C MET A 95 -13.16 25.29 -17.76
N THR A 96 -13.61 26.36 -18.40
CA THR A 96 -12.92 27.66 -18.40
C THR A 96 -13.86 28.72 -17.88
N THR A 97 -13.57 29.26 -16.71
CA THR A 97 -14.38 30.30 -16.08
C THR A 97 -13.68 31.66 -16.20
N GLY A 98 -14.37 32.74 -15.85
CA GLY A 98 -13.76 34.08 -15.75
C GLY A 98 -13.78 34.65 -14.33
N GLU A 99 -14.34 33.90 -13.38
CA GLU A 99 -14.44 34.27 -11.97
C GLU A 99 -14.35 33.01 -11.11
N SER A 100 -13.79 33.13 -9.91
CA SER A 100 -13.69 32.00 -8.98
C SER A 100 -15.06 31.66 -8.42
N PHE A 101 -15.32 30.39 -8.15
CA PHE A 101 -16.60 29.92 -7.64
C PHE A 101 -16.43 28.76 -6.66
N ASP A 102 -17.47 28.51 -5.89
CA ASP A 102 -17.51 27.43 -4.91
C ASP A 102 -18.40 26.29 -5.43
N ILE A 103 -17.98 25.04 -5.23
CA ILE A 103 -18.85 23.86 -5.36
C ILE A 103 -19.22 23.35 -3.97
N VAL A 104 -20.52 23.15 -3.76
CA VAL A 104 -21.08 22.44 -2.60
C VAL A 104 -21.99 21.34 -3.13
N ALA A 105 -21.70 20.10 -2.79
CA ALA A 105 -22.44 18.92 -3.22
C ALA A 105 -22.82 18.05 -2.02
N ASP A 106 -24.08 17.60 -1.99
CA ASP A 106 -24.57 16.55 -1.09
C ASP A 106 -25.42 15.61 -1.95
N MET A 107 -24.94 14.37 -2.16
CA MET A 107 -25.51 13.41 -3.08
C MET A 107 -25.65 12.04 -2.42
N ARG A 108 -26.74 11.35 -2.71
CA ARG A 108 -27.04 10.02 -2.17
C ARG A 108 -27.63 9.13 -3.24
N LYS A 109 -27.07 7.93 -3.38
CA LYS A 109 -27.60 6.85 -4.22
C LYS A 109 -28.21 5.77 -3.35
N GLY A 110 -29.41 5.32 -3.73
CA GLY A 110 -30.12 4.27 -3.00
C GLY A 110 -30.73 4.74 -1.67
N SER A 111 -31.61 3.90 -1.13
CA SER A 111 -32.29 4.09 0.15
C SER A 111 -31.69 3.28 1.29
N ILE A 112 -30.71 2.40 1.02
CA ILE A 112 -29.98 1.68 2.06
C ILE A 112 -29.33 2.71 3.01
N GLN A 113 -29.32 2.39 4.30
CA GLN A 113 -28.68 3.24 5.30
C GLN A 113 -27.17 3.16 5.12
N VAL A 114 -26.56 4.32 4.95
CA VAL A 114 -25.12 4.53 4.82
C VAL A 114 -24.74 5.55 5.90
N ASP A 115 -23.50 5.48 6.37
CA ASP A 115 -22.98 6.47 7.32
C ASP A 115 -22.99 7.88 6.72
N GLU A 116 -23.18 8.88 7.58
CA GLU A 116 -23.30 10.26 7.12
C GLU A 116 -21.90 10.86 6.91
N PRO A 117 -21.52 11.25 5.68
CA PRO A 117 -20.25 11.91 5.41
C PRO A 117 -20.18 13.27 6.14
N GLY A 118 -18.99 13.65 6.56
CA GLY A 118 -18.66 14.96 7.09
C GLY A 118 -18.61 16.04 6.01
N TRP A 119 -18.69 17.30 6.45
CA TRP A 119 -18.34 18.44 5.60
C TRP A 119 -16.87 18.78 5.82
N GLN A 120 -16.07 18.70 4.77
CA GLN A 120 -14.64 19.01 4.78
C GLN A 120 -14.21 19.71 3.50
N HIS A 121 -13.06 20.39 3.53
CA HIS A 121 -12.49 20.98 2.32
C HIS A 121 -11.96 19.84 1.42
N GLY A 122 -12.72 19.50 0.39
CA GLY A 122 -12.50 18.31 -0.43
C GLY A 122 -13.76 17.44 -0.50
N LEU A 123 -13.61 16.13 -0.35
CA LEU A 123 -14.66 15.13 -0.58
C LEU A 123 -14.69 14.10 0.56
N ASP A 124 -15.88 13.79 1.08
CA ASP A 124 -16.14 12.64 1.93
C ASP A 124 -17.24 11.76 1.32
N MET A 125 -16.96 10.49 1.15
CA MET A 125 -17.89 9.50 0.61
C MET A 125 -17.96 8.29 1.54
N GLN A 126 -19.19 7.93 1.88
CA GLN A 126 -19.52 6.73 2.62
C GLN A 126 -20.30 5.82 1.67
N ALA A 127 -19.95 4.54 1.60
CA ALA A 127 -20.62 3.57 0.76
C ALA A 127 -20.93 2.30 1.54
N VAL A 128 -22.00 1.63 1.13
CA VAL A 128 -22.36 0.31 1.64
C VAL A 128 -22.63 -0.57 0.43
N GLU A 129 -21.91 -1.68 0.39
CA GLU A 129 -22.11 -2.74 -0.58
C GLU A 129 -22.86 -3.90 0.04
N ARG A 130 -23.70 -4.55 -0.76
CA ARG A 130 -24.40 -5.77 -0.39
C ARG A 130 -24.47 -6.73 -1.56
N THR A 131 -24.37 -8.03 -1.27
CA THR A 131 -24.65 -9.06 -2.26
C THR A 131 -26.14 -9.40 -2.23
N VAL A 132 -26.84 -9.06 -3.30
CA VAL A 132 -28.25 -9.37 -3.48
C VAL A 132 -28.38 -10.75 -4.10
N VAL A 133 -29.08 -11.66 -3.41
CA VAL A 133 -29.35 -13.01 -3.91
C VAL A 133 -30.74 -13.06 -4.54
N GLU A 134 -30.79 -13.52 -5.79
CA GLU A 134 -32.03 -13.66 -6.55
C GLU A 134 -32.38 -15.13 -6.79
N PHE A 135 -33.67 -15.45 -6.62
CA PHE A 135 -34.20 -16.80 -6.78
C PHE A 135 -35.08 -16.89 -8.02
N ASN A 136 -34.61 -17.60 -9.05
CA ASN A 136 -35.40 -17.87 -10.24
C ASN A 136 -36.49 -18.92 -9.95
N LEU A 137 -37.68 -18.42 -9.63
CA LEU A 137 -38.85 -19.24 -9.27
C LEU A 137 -39.29 -20.22 -10.36
N SER A 138 -38.94 -19.97 -11.64
CA SER A 138 -39.26 -20.90 -12.73
C SER A 138 -38.43 -22.19 -12.65
N LYS A 139 -37.20 -22.10 -12.12
CA LYS A 139 -36.31 -23.23 -11.86
C LYS A 139 -36.58 -23.86 -10.47
N LEU A 140 -36.99 -23.05 -9.49
CA LEU A 140 -37.21 -23.43 -8.09
C LEU A 140 -38.66 -23.82 -7.76
N THR A 141 -39.19 -24.83 -8.45
CA THR A 141 -40.59 -25.26 -8.32
C THR A 141 -41.00 -25.79 -6.93
N ASN A 142 -40.04 -26.16 -6.08
CA ASN A 142 -40.30 -26.62 -4.71
C ASN A 142 -40.33 -25.49 -3.68
N LEU A 143 -40.01 -24.25 -4.07
CA LEU A 143 -40.01 -23.09 -3.17
C LEU A 143 -41.44 -22.57 -2.96
N THR A 144 -42.06 -22.98 -1.86
CA THR A 144 -43.41 -22.54 -1.50
C THR A 144 -43.43 -21.06 -1.11
N GLU A 145 -44.57 -20.40 -1.26
CA GLU A 145 -44.78 -19.01 -0.81
C GLU A 145 -44.45 -18.85 0.68
N SER A 146 -44.83 -19.81 1.52
CA SER A 146 -44.55 -19.77 2.96
C SER A 146 -43.06 -19.80 3.30
N ASN A 147 -42.25 -20.47 2.48
CA ASN A 147 -40.81 -20.55 2.68
C ASN A 147 -40.12 -19.30 2.13
N ARG A 148 -40.61 -18.78 1.01
CA ARG A 148 -40.13 -17.52 0.43
C ARG A 148 -40.28 -16.34 1.38
N VAL A 149 -41.46 -16.17 1.99
CA VAL A 149 -41.68 -15.10 2.98
C VAL A 149 -40.68 -15.16 4.15
N LYS A 150 -40.20 -16.36 4.52
CA LYS A 150 -39.15 -16.50 5.53
C LYS A 150 -37.76 -16.13 4.99
N ILE A 151 -37.44 -16.59 3.78
CA ILE A 151 -36.16 -16.28 3.12
C ILE A 151 -36.05 -14.78 2.88
N ASP A 152 -37.07 -14.17 2.27
CA ASP A 152 -37.14 -12.73 2.01
C ASP A 152 -37.10 -11.91 3.31
N GLY A 153 -37.66 -12.45 4.40
CA GLY A 153 -37.61 -11.81 5.72
C GLY A 153 -36.23 -11.85 6.37
N ILE A 154 -35.46 -12.92 6.14
CA ILE A 154 -34.07 -13.05 6.60
C ILE A 154 -33.15 -12.19 5.72
N LEU A 155 -33.28 -12.27 4.39
CA LEU A 155 -32.44 -11.53 3.45
C LEU A 155 -32.87 -10.07 3.26
N ALA A 156 -33.73 -9.53 4.14
CA ALA A 156 -34.30 -8.20 3.98
C ALA A 156 -33.27 -7.07 4.14
N ASP A 157 -32.26 -7.27 4.99
CA ASP A 157 -31.14 -6.35 5.21
C ASP A 157 -29.85 -6.81 4.50
N TYR A 158 -29.96 -7.88 3.71
CA TYR A 158 -28.89 -8.51 2.94
C TYR A 158 -27.74 -9.08 3.79
N ILE A 159 -27.95 -9.20 5.10
CA ILE A 159 -27.01 -9.82 6.03
C ILE A 159 -27.64 -11.12 6.52
N VAL A 160 -26.83 -12.14 6.78
CA VAL A 160 -27.29 -13.37 7.45
C VAL A 160 -26.50 -13.56 8.72
N ASP A 161 -27.08 -13.15 9.84
CA ASP A 161 -26.39 -13.29 11.12
C ASP A 161 -26.41 -14.73 11.66
N SER A 162 -25.68 -14.95 12.76
CA SER A 162 -25.57 -16.28 13.38
C SER A 162 -26.89 -16.84 13.94
N GLU A 163 -27.85 -15.99 14.28
CA GLU A 163 -29.18 -16.38 14.77
C GLU A 163 -30.13 -16.72 13.60
N GLU A 164 -29.94 -16.09 12.44
CA GLU A 164 -30.73 -16.28 11.23
C GLU A 164 -30.28 -17.48 10.38
N LEU A 165 -29.00 -17.86 10.49
CA LEU A 165 -28.41 -18.94 9.70
C LEU A 165 -29.13 -20.29 9.89
N GLU A 166 -29.39 -20.70 11.14
CA GLU A 166 -30.05 -21.98 11.44
C GLU A 166 -31.52 -22.03 10.92
N PRO A 167 -32.38 -21.03 11.18
CA PRO A 167 -33.70 -20.91 10.55
C PRO A 167 -33.66 -20.95 9.02
N LEU A 168 -32.66 -20.31 8.41
CA LEU A 168 -32.47 -20.30 6.96
C LEU A 168 -32.12 -21.69 6.43
N ARG A 169 -31.17 -22.39 7.08
CA ARG A 169 -30.79 -23.78 6.75
C ARG A 169 -31.97 -24.73 6.81
N GLU A 170 -32.78 -24.68 7.87
CA GLU A 170 -33.98 -25.51 7.97
C GLU A 170 -34.97 -25.23 6.83
N THR A 171 -35.11 -23.97 6.43
CA THR A 171 -36.00 -23.55 5.34
C THR A 171 -35.45 -24.01 3.99
N PHE A 172 -34.13 -24.00 3.81
CA PHE A 172 -33.45 -24.46 2.60
C PHE A 172 -33.57 -25.98 2.44
N GLU A 173 -33.39 -26.76 3.53
CA GLU A 173 -33.59 -28.22 3.51
C GLU A 173 -35.00 -28.61 3.06
N ARG A 174 -36.03 -27.90 3.57
CA ARG A 174 -37.43 -28.14 3.19
C ARG A 174 -37.75 -27.74 1.75
N SER A 175 -36.97 -26.82 1.18
CA SER A 175 -37.18 -26.25 -0.16
C SER A 175 -36.23 -26.83 -1.22
N ASN A 176 -35.40 -27.82 -0.87
CA ASN A 176 -34.35 -28.39 -1.74
C ASN A 176 -33.32 -27.34 -2.20
N LEU A 177 -33.00 -26.37 -1.34
CA LEU A 177 -32.03 -25.29 -1.54
C LEU A 177 -30.72 -25.48 -0.77
N SER A 178 -30.51 -26.64 -0.13
CA SER A 178 -29.30 -26.90 0.68
C SER A 178 -27.98 -26.74 -0.09
N PHE A 179 -28.01 -26.78 -1.42
CA PHE A 179 -26.83 -26.50 -2.26
C PHE A 179 -26.38 -25.03 -2.19
N ALA A 180 -27.26 -24.10 -1.83
CA ALA A 180 -26.97 -22.69 -1.66
C ALA A 180 -26.66 -22.31 -0.19
N SER A 181 -26.65 -23.26 0.75
CA SER A 181 -26.38 -22.95 2.16
C SER A 181 -24.97 -22.40 2.39
N ALA A 182 -23.96 -22.88 1.66
CA ALA A 182 -22.60 -22.34 1.74
C ALA A 182 -22.56 -20.87 1.35
N LEU A 183 -23.29 -20.46 0.31
CA LEU A 183 -23.39 -19.07 -0.11
C LEU A 183 -23.94 -18.17 1.01
N MET A 184 -24.94 -18.65 1.75
CA MET A 184 -25.55 -17.89 2.85
C MET A 184 -24.64 -17.73 4.06
N GLU A 185 -23.72 -18.68 4.29
CA GLU A 185 -22.72 -18.57 5.36
C GLU A 185 -21.75 -17.41 5.12
N HIS A 186 -21.59 -16.97 3.86
CA HIS A 186 -20.76 -15.84 3.43
C HIS A 186 -21.50 -14.50 3.40
N LEU A 187 -22.78 -14.45 3.79
CA LEU A 187 -23.53 -13.18 3.88
C LEU A 187 -23.46 -12.56 5.29
N ALA A 188 -22.59 -13.04 6.17
CA ALA A 188 -22.52 -12.57 7.55
C ALA A 188 -22.07 -11.10 7.67
N ASP A 189 -21.26 -10.61 6.74
CA ASP A 189 -20.86 -9.19 6.59
C ASP A 189 -21.63 -8.48 5.46
N GLY A 190 -22.53 -9.21 4.79
CA GLY A 190 -23.39 -8.73 3.73
C GLY A 190 -22.75 -8.68 2.33
N VAL A 191 -21.48 -9.04 2.16
CA VAL A 191 -20.79 -8.98 0.87
C VAL A 191 -20.02 -10.26 0.61
N ILE A 192 -20.36 -10.95 -0.48
CA ILE A 192 -19.65 -12.15 -0.89
C ILE A 192 -18.44 -11.76 -1.74
N THR A 193 -17.25 -12.11 -1.26
CA THR A 193 -15.96 -11.86 -1.93
C THR A 193 -15.55 -13.01 -2.85
N GLU A 194 -14.60 -12.76 -3.75
CA GLU A 194 -14.08 -13.83 -4.62
C GLU A 194 -13.36 -14.92 -3.81
N ARG A 195 -12.72 -14.53 -2.70
CA ARG A 195 -12.02 -15.44 -1.77
C ARG A 195 -12.97 -16.41 -1.10
N GLU A 196 -14.18 -15.98 -0.78
CA GLU A 196 -15.22 -16.80 -0.17
C GLU A 196 -15.88 -17.76 -1.16
N LEU A 197 -15.89 -17.40 -2.44
CA LEU A 197 -16.38 -18.28 -3.50
C LEU A 197 -15.44 -19.45 -3.81
N ILE A 198 -14.23 -19.50 -3.24
CA ILE A 198 -13.30 -20.63 -3.41
C ILE A 198 -13.95 -21.91 -2.85
N GLY A 199 -14.29 -22.84 -3.76
CA GLY A 199 -14.94 -24.10 -3.42
C GLY A 199 -16.47 -24.09 -3.50
N VAL A 200 -17.07 -22.95 -3.83
CA VAL A 200 -18.49 -22.81 -4.15
C VAL A 200 -18.70 -23.06 -5.66
N ASP A 201 -19.65 -23.95 -6.00
CA ASP A 201 -19.99 -24.23 -7.40
C ASP A 201 -21.00 -23.20 -7.92
N VAL A 202 -20.48 -22.07 -8.42
CA VAL A 202 -21.27 -20.94 -8.93
C VAL A 202 -22.12 -21.34 -10.15
N GLU A 203 -21.58 -22.19 -11.04
CA GLU A 203 -22.30 -22.70 -12.20
C GLU A 203 -23.53 -23.54 -11.76
N LEU A 204 -23.37 -24.39 -10.74
CA LEU A 204 -24.48 -25.15 -10.16
C LEU A 204 -25.54 -24.26 -9.51
N LEU A 205 -25.14 -23.16 -8.84
CA LEU A 205 -26.08 -22.20 -8.26
C LEU A 205 -26.96 -21.59 -9.37
N GLU A 206 -26.35 -21.07 -10.41
CA GLU A 206 -27.04 -20.44 -11.54
C GLU A 206 -27.93 -21.44 -12.29
N ASP A 207 -27.42 -22.65 -12.55
CA ASP A 207 -28.16 -23.73 -13.19
C ASP A 207 -29.43 -24.09 -12.42
N ARG A 208 -29.35 -24.07 -11.08
CA ARG A 208 -30.48 -24.35 -10.19
C ARG A 208 -31.34 -23.13 -9.87
N GLY A 209 -31.00 -21.97 -10.40
CA GLY A 209 -31.80 -20.76 -10.30
C GLY A 209 -31.54 -19.93 -9.05
N VAL A 210 -30.32 -19.95 -8.55
CA VAL A 210 -29.81 -18.99 -7.55
C VAL A 210 -28.73 -18.17 -8.22
N THR A 211 -28.95 -16.87 -8.32
CA THR A 211 -27.97 -15.91 -8.83
C THR A 211 -27.70 -14.87 -7.77
N PHE A 212 -26.58 -14.17 -7.85
CA PHE A 212 -26.26 -13.10 -6.93
C PHE A 212 -25.43 -12.03 -7.63
N GLU A 213 -25.58 -10.79 -7.18
CA GLU A 213 -24.85 -9.65 -7.69
C GLU A 213 -24.51 -8.68 -6.56
N LYS A 214 -23.38 -7.98 -6.67
CA LYS A 214 -23.01 -6.93 -5.72
C LYS A 214 -23.73 -5.65 -6.13
N ARG A 215 -24.44 -5.03 -5.17
CA ARG A 215 -25.07 -3.72 -5.35
C ARG A 215 -24.49 -2.72 -4.35
N ARG A 216 -24.44 -1.43 -4.73
CA ARG A 216 -23.85 -0.35 -3.94
C ARG A 216 -24.83 0.81 -3.73
N SER A 217 -24.97 1.23 -2.48
CA SER A 217 -25.56 2.52 -2.09
C SER A 217 -24.48 3.40 -1.48
N TRP A 218 -24.61 4.72 -1.60
CA TRP A 218 -23.58 5.62 -1.07
C TRP A 218 -24.12 7.02 -0.77
N HIS A 219 -23.39 7.77 0.06
CA HIS A 219 -23.62 9.17 0.37
C HIS A 219 -22.30 9.94 0.24
N LEU A 220 -22.27 10.98 -0.59
CA LEU A 220 -21.13 11.86 -0.84
C LEU A 220 -21.44 13.29 -0.42
N ARG A 221 -20.51 13.92 0.28
CA ARG A 221 -20.45 15.37 0.47
C ARG A 221 -19.14 15.91 -0.08
N ALA A 222 -19.22 16.96 -0.87
CA ALA A 222 -18.03 17.66 -1.36
C ALA A 222 -18.17 19.16 -1.19
N TRP A 223 -17.12 19.79 -0.68
CA TRP A 223 -17.00 21.24 -0.58
C TRP A 223 -15.66 21.68 -1.14
N LEU A 224 -15.71 22.29 -2.32
CA LEU A 224 -14.56 22.80 -3.06
C LEU A 224 -14.74 24.32 -3.24
N PRO A 225 -14.34 25.12 -2.23
CA PRO A 225 -14.36 26.58 -2.30
C PRO A 225 -13.23 27.12 -3.17
N GLN A 226 -13.45 28.31 -3.73
CA GLN A 226 -12.47 29.07 -4.51
C GLN A 226 -11.80 28.24 -5.62
N LEU A 227 -12.59 27.47 -6.38
CA LEU A 227 -12.13 26.94 -7.66
C LEU A 227 -11.74 28.12 -8.57
N PRO A 228 -10.68 27.98 -9.39
CA PRO A 228 -10.06 29.11 -10.05
C PRO A 228 -10.96 29.79 -11.10
N SER A 229 -10.60 31.04 -11.41
CA SER A 229 -11.17 31.83 -12.50
C SER A 229 -10.57 31.53 -13.89
N GLY A 230 -9.87 30.40 -14.04
CA GLY A 230 -9.14 29.99 -15.23
C GLY A 230 -9.61 28.64 -15.76
N LYS A 231 -8.68 27.87 -16.33
CA LYS A 231 -8.94 26.50 -16.75
C LYS A 231 -8.97 25.54 -15.54
N ILE A 232 -9.93 24.64 -15.54
CA ILE A 232 -10.12 23.56 -14.58
C ILE A 232 -10.31 22.28 -15.39
N GLU A 233 -9.35 21.37 -15.31
CA GLU A 233 -9.49 20.01 -15.81
C GLU A 233 -9.37 19.07 -14.62
N LEU A 234 -10.41 18.26 -14.40
CA LEU A 234 -10.41 17.21 -13.38
C LEU A 234 -10.92 15.94 -14.07
N THR A 235 -10.05 14.94 -14.18
CA THR A 235 -10.39 13.67 -14.82
C THR A 235 -10.08 12.53 -13.88
N TYR A 236 -10.98 11.55 -13.83
CA TYR A 236 -10.76 10.26 -13.20
C TYR A 236 -11.06 9.17 -14.21
N GLU A 237 -10.16 8.20 -14.32
CA GLU A 237 -10.32 7.03 -15.16
C GLU A 237 -10.05 5.78 -14.34
N PHE A 238 -10.88 4.77 -14.55
CA PHE A 238 -10.69 3.43 -14.04
C PHE A 238 -10.69 2.46 -15.23
N SER A 239 -9.75 1.54 -15.23
CA SER A 239 -9.63 0.50 -16.23
C SER A 239 -9.08 -0.79 -15.64
N LEU A 240 -9.35 -1.91 -16.31
CA LEU A 240 -8.71 -3.20 -16.03
C LEU A 240 -7.63 -3.46 -17.09
N GLU A 241 -6.38 -3.05 -16.80
CA GLU A 241 -5.24 -3.31 -17.67
C GLU A 241 -4.61 -4.67 -17.30
N ASP A 242 -4.68 -5.67 -18.19
CA ASP A 242 -4.16 -7.03 -17.93
C ASP A 242 -4.68 -7.65 -16.61
N ASP A 243 -5.98 -7.48 -16.32
CA ASP A 243 -6.64 -7.88 -15.07
C ASP A 243 -6.11 -7.18 -13.80
N ILE A 244 -5.38 -6.06 -13.94
CA ILE A 244 -4.90 -5.22 -12.86
C ILE A 244 -5.76 -3.95 -12.79
N PRO A 245 -6.54 -3.75 -11.71
CA PRO A 245 -7.23 -2.49 -11.43
C PRO A 245 -6.28 -1.30 -11.49
N THR A 246 -6.56 -0.39 -12.41
CA THR A 246 -5.78 0.82 -12.65
C THR A 246 -6.68 2.04 -12.51
N TYR A 247 -6.26 2.97 -11.67
CA TYR A 247 -6.96 4.23 -11.40
C TYR A 247 -6.06 5.39 -11.81
N ILE A 248 -6.54 6.27 -12.69
CA ILE A 248 -5.81 7.44 -13.15
C ILE A 248 -6.58 8.68 -12.71
N PHE A 249 -5.88 9.59 -12.04
CA PHE A 249 -6.39 10.89 -11.63
C PHE A 249 -5.56 11.97 -12.32
N HIS A 250 -6.24 12.88 -13.00
CA HIS A 250 -5.64 14.04 -13.62
C HIS A 250 -6.31 15.30 -13.09
N MET A 251 -5.50 16.27 -12.68
CA MET A 251 -5.95 17.57 -12.24
C MET A 251 -5.05 18.64 -12.82
N ASN A 252 -5.68 19.66 -13.41
CA ASN A 252 -5.01 20.86 -13.87
C ASN A 252 -5.88 22.07 -13.51
N LEU A 253 -5.36 22.95 -12.66
CA LEU A 253 -6.03 24.14 -12.16
C LEU A 253 -5.16 25.36 -12.46
N GLU A 254 -5.60 26.25 -13.35
CA GLU A 254 -4.87 27.48 -13.66
C GLU A 254 -5.27 28.61 -12.71
N GLU A 255 -4.31 29.40 -12.21
CA GLU A 255 -4.54 30.54 -11.30
C GLU A 255 -5.30 30.21 -9.99
N TRP A 256 -5.18 28.99 -9.46
CA TRP A 256 -5.86 28.57 -8.24
C TRP A 256 -5.32 29.25 -6.98
N LYS A 257 -6.25 29.86 -6.24
CA LYS A 257 -6.02 30.39 -4.89
C LYS A 257 -6.80 29.52 -3.89
N PRO A 258 -6.11 28.69 -3.10
CA PRO A 258 -6.77 27.80 -2.16
C PRO A 258 -7.49 28.59 -1.05
N ALA A 259 -8.70 28.17 -0.69
CA ALA A 259 -9.47 28.83 0.37
C ALA A 259 -9.06 28.40 1.78
N GLN A 260 -8.41 27.24 1.92
CA GLN A 260 -7.94 26.65 3.17
C GLN A 260 -6.56 26.04 2.97
N GLU A 261 -5.82 25.88 4.07
CA GLU A 261 -4.48 25.30 4.08
C GLU A 261 -4.50 23.77 3.93
N CYS A 262 -5.61 23.13 4.30
CA CYS A 262 -5.77 21.67 4.32
C CYS A 262 -6.79 21.21 3.28
N PHE A 263 -6.53 20.09 2.60
CA PHE A 263 -7.45 19.38 1.72
C PHE A 263 -7.61 17.94 2.20
N TYR A 264 -8.85 17.42 2.13
CA TYR A 264 -9.22 16.09 2.60
C TYR A 264 -10.00 15.31 1.54
N LEU A 265 -9.60 14.06 1.33
CA LEU A 265 -10.32 13.09 0.52
C LEU A 265 -10.50 11.83 1.35
N THR A 266 -11.75 11.53 1.72
CA THR A 266 -12.10 10.32 2.46
C THR A 266 -13.15 9.53 1.69
N MET A 267 -12.93 8.22 1.58
CA MET A 267 -13.82 7.31 0.89
C MET A 267 -13.86 6.00 1.68
N ASP A 268 -15.03 5.59 2.15
CA ASP A 268 -15.18 4.35 2.91
C ASP A 268 -16.24 3.43 2.31
N GLY A 269 -15.99 2.11 2.38
CA GLY A 269 -16.94 1.07 2.00
C GLY A 269 -17.10 0.81 0.49
N ILE A 270 -16.17 1.28 -0.34
CA ILE A 270 -16.13 0.98 -1.77
C ILE A 270 -15.25 -0.24 -1.99
N GLU A 271 -15.79 -1.32 -2.57
CA GLU A 271 -15.07 -2.59 -2.80
C GLU A 271 -14.38 -3.11 -1.53
N LEU A 272 -15.10 -3.05 -0.40
CA LEU A 272 -14.56 -3.41 0.92
C LEU A 272 -13.24 -2.68 1.26
N SER A 273 -13.05 -1.48 0.70
CA SER A 273 -11.85 -0.68 0.87
C SER A 273 -12.18 0.70 1.44
N SER A 274 -11.19 1.29 2.10
CA SER A 274 -11.26 2.64 2.67
C SER A 274 -10.01 3.42 2.28
N THR A 275 -10.17 4.69 1.92
CA THR A 275 -9.10 5.63 1.61
C THR A 275 -9.26 6.89 2.42
N ASP A 276 -8.17 7.37 3.01
CA ASP A 276 -8.05 8.67 3.65
C ASP A 276 -6.81 9.36 3.06
N LEU A 277 -6.96 10.59 2.58
CA LEU A 277 -5.89 11.43 2.08
C LEU A 277 -6.06 12.83 2.68
N GLN A 278 -4.99 13.31 3.30
CA GLN A 278 -4.86 14.66 3.82
C GLN A 278 -3.64 15.31 3.20
N ILE A 279 -3.81 16.52 2.69
CA ILE A 279 -2.73 17.38 2.20
C ILE A 279 -2.83 18.71 2.94
N ASP A 280 -1.70 19.22 3.42
CA ASP A 280 -1.64 20.41 4.28
C ASP A 280 -0.49 21.33 3.88
N GLY A 281 -0.60 22.62 4.17
CA GLY A 281 0.41 23.64 3.88
C GLY A 281 0.12 24.52 2.65
N PHE A 282 -1.11 24.48 2.11
CA PHE A 282 -1.49 25.39 1.03
C PHE A 282 -1.53 26.85 1.49
N ASN A 283 -0.83 27.75 0.82
CA ASN A 283 -0.80 29.16 1.15
C ASN A 283 -2.06 29.89 0.66
N THR A 284 -2.98 30.20 1.55
CA THR A 284 -4.26 30.84 1.19
C THR A 284 -4.17 32.28 0.65
N GLU A 285 -2.97 32.84 0.48
CA GLU A 285 -2.78 34.18 -0.08
C GLU A 285 -2.22 34.21 -1.51
N LEU A 286 -1.68 33.10 -2.01
CA LEU A 286 -1.04 33.01 -3.31
C LEU A 286 -1.96 32.33 -4.35
N SER A 287 -1.92 32.81 -5.59
CA SER A 287 -2.54 32.16 -6.75
C SER A 287 -1.43 31.46 -7.56
N ARG A 288 -1.68 30.23 -7.99
CA ARG A 288 -0.72 29.39 -8.72
C ARG A 288 -1.41 28.40 -9.63
N ASP A 289 -0.67 27.86 -10.59
CA ASP A 289 -1.13 26.73 -11.37
C ASP A 289 -0.83 25.45 -10.58
N VAL A 290 -1.78 24.51 -10.57
CA VAL A 290 -1.63 23.21 -9.93
C VAL A 290 -1.86 22.11 -10.96
N PHE A 291 -0.92 21.19 -11.02
CA PHE A 291 -0.94 20.02 -11.88
C PHE A 291 -0.73 18.76 -11.06
N VAL A 292 -1.54 17.73 -11.28
CA VAL A 292 -1.36 16.39 -10.73
C VAL A 292 -1.78 15.37 -11.80
N ASP A 293 -0.89 14.44 -12.10
CA ASP A 293 -1.19 13.21 -12.82
C ASP A 293 -0.77 12.05 -11.92
N ALA A 294 -1.71 11.21 -11.54
CA ALA A 294 -1.47 10.11 -10.61
C ALA A 294 -2.12 8.82 -11.12
N ARG A 295 -1.33 7.77 -11.22
CA ARG A 295 -1.75 6.40 -11.52
C ARG A 295 -1.57 5.53 -10.29
N PHE A 296 -2.64 4.88 -9.88
CA PHE A 296 -2.65 3.87 -8.82
C PHE A 296 -2.96 2.51 -9.43
N THR A 297 -2.17 1.50 -9.08
CA THR A 297 -2.44 0.12 -9.51
C THR A 297 -2.41 -0.83 -8.33
N ARG A 298 -3.30 -1.82 -8.37
CA ARG A 298 -3.42 -2.83 -7.33
C ARG A 298 -3.29 -4.21 -7.95
N GLN A 299 -2.23 -4.94 -7.61
CA GLN A 299 -1.98 -6.28 -8.11
C GLN A 299 -2.26 -7.32 -7.01
N ASP A 300 -3.44 -7.94 -7.07
CA ASP A 300 -3.92 -8.87 -6.03
C ASP A 300 -3.68 -10.36 -6.37
N ASN A 301 -3.22 -10.66 -7.59
CA ASN A 301 -2.96 -12.03 -8.04
C ASN A 301 -1.70 -12.68 -7.44
N LEU A 302 -1.06 -12.03 -6.45
CA LEU A 302 0.16 -12.47 -5.78
C LEU A 302 -0.15 -12.96 -4.36
N THR A 303 0.76 -13.75 -3.77
CA THR A 303 0.65 -14.16 -2.35
C THR A 303 0.61 -12.94 -1.42
N VAL A 304 1.42 -11.92 -1.73
CA VAL A 304 1.38 -10.61 -1.11
C VAL A 304 0.95 -9.62 -2.19
N PRO A 305 -0.23 -9.00 -2.06
CA PRO A 305 -0.68 -7.97 -2.98
C PRO A 305 0.34 -6.84 -3.10
N ARG A 306 0.42 -6.23 -4.28
CA ARG A 306 1.23 -5.04 -4.50
C ARG A 306 0.35 -3.83 -4.75
N LEU A 307 0.64 -2.75 -4.04
CA LEU A 307 0.11 -1.43 -4.34
C LEU A 307 1.21 -0.62 -5.02
N SER A 308 0.92 -0.05 -6.18
CA SER A 308 1.83 0.89 -6.84
C SER A 308 1.17 2.25 -7.03
N VAL A 309 1.97 3.30 -6.87
CA VAL A 309 1.60 4.68 -7.14
C VAL A 309 2.67 5.26 -8.05
N GLU A 310 2.26 5.87 -9.14
CA GLU A 310 3.09 6.70 -10.01
C GLU A 310 2.43 8.07 -10.05
N MET A 311 3.15 9.13 -9.72
CA MET A 311 2.62 10.49 -9.72
C MET A 311 3.62 11.47 -10.29
N ASP A 312 3.14 12.39 -11.12
CA ASP A 312 3.83 13.58 -11.58
C ASP A 312 2.98 14.78 -11.17
N TYR A 313 3.55 15.70 -10.39
CA TYR A 313 2.78 16.84 -9.89
C TYR A 313 3.62 18.10 -9.81
N ASP A 314 2.93 19.24 -9.83
CA ASP A 314 3.43 20.57 -9.48
C ASP A 314 2.30 21.31 -8.75
N PHE A 315 2.45 21.51 -7.44
CA PHE A 315 1.51 22.27 -6.61
C PHE A 315 1.77 23.78 -6.64
N GLY A 316 2.82 24.24 -7.35
CA GLY A 316 3.23 25.64 -7.38
C GLY A 316 3.93 26.14 -6.11
N GLU A 317 3.93 25.36 -5.02
CA GLU A 317 4.67 25.63 -3.78
C GLU A 317 5.00 24.33 -3.02
N GLU A 318 5.98 24.42 -2.11
CA GLU A 318 6.25 23.37 -1.11
C GLU A 318 5.09 23.31 -0.11
N LEU A 319 4.62 22.11 0.22
CA LEU A 319 3.53 21.88 1.18
C LEU A 319 4.09 21.30 2.49
N ASP A 320 3.36 21.48 3.58
CA ASP A 320 3.82 21.10 4.93
C ASP A 320 3.84 19.57 5.09
N PHE A 321 2.77 18.88 4.71
CA PHE A 321 2.75 17.42 4.67
C PHE A 321 1.67 16.83 3.77
N ALA A 322 1.86 15.58 3.39
CA ALA A 322 0.83 14.72 2.83
C ALA A 322 0.75 13.41 3.64
N TYR A 323 -0.47 13.00 3.98
CA TYR A 323 -0.76 11.79 4.71
C TYR A 323 -1.82 10.98 3.96
N SER A 324 -1.61 9.69 3.80
CA SER A 324 -2.60 8.82 3.17
C SER A 324 -2.67 7.45 3.82
N VAL A 325 -3.87 6.92 3.98
CA VAL A 325 -4.13 5.55 4.41
C VAL A 325 -5.04 4.88 3.41
N PHE A 326 -4.67 3.69 2.98
CA PHE A 326 -5.50 2.81 2.19
C PHE A 326 -5.67 1.49 2.93
N THR A 327 -6.90 1.03 3.10
CA THR A 327 -7.20 -0.28 3.69
C THR A 327 -8.04 -1.07 2.70
N ASP A 328 -7.61 -2.28 2.40
CA ASP A 328 -8.34 -3.26 1.61
C ASP A 328 -8.73 -4.43 2.53
N LEU A 329 -10.01 -4.55 2.82
CA LEU A 329 -10.53 -5.60 3.70
C LEU A 329 -10.75 -6.93 2.97
N GLU A 330 -10.84 -6.93 1.64
CA GLU A 330 -10.94 -8.17 0.85
C GLU A 330 -9.58 -8.89 0.84
N ASN A 331 -8.51 -8.16 0.59
CA ASN A 331 -7.15 -8.69 0.57
C ASN A 331 -6.46 -8.66 1.94
N LEU A 332 -7.09 -8.00 2.93
CA LEU A 332 -6.61 -7.85 4.31
C LEU A 332 -5.22 -7.19 4.37
N VAL A 333 -5.11 -6.07 3.67
CA VAL A 333 -3.90 -5.24 3.58
C VAL A 333 -4.23 -3.80 3.98
N ARG A 334 -3.33 -3.15 4.70
CA ARG A 334 -3.40 -1.72 5.02
C ARG A 334 -2.09 -1.05 4.65
N ALA A 335 -2.14 -0.07 3.76
CA ALA A 335 -1.02 0.78 3.38
C ALA A 335 -1.18 2.17 4.00
N GLU A 336 -0.08 2.75 4.47
CA GLU A 336 -0.05 4.05 5.10
C GLU A 336 1.23 4.78 4.68
N THR A 337 1.09 6.04 4.26
CA THR A 337 2.18 6.88 3.81
C THR A 337 2.08 8.24 4.48
N PHE A 338 3.21 8.77 4.93
CA PHE A 338 3.34 10.11 5.46
C PHE A 338 4.57 10.77 4.86
N ILE A 339 4.43 11.99 4.35
CA ILE A 339 5.49 12.77 3.73
C ILE A 339 5.48 14.13 4.42
N GLU A 340 6.57 14.49 5.09
CA GLU A 340 6.79 15.80 5.69
C GLU A 340 7.65 16.65 4.75
N THR A 341 7.19 17.87 4.49
CA THR A 341 7.74 18.75 3.45
C THR A 341 7.60 18.13 2.06
N VAL A 342 6.44 18.34 1.45
CA VAL A 342 6.17 17.88 0.08
C VAL A 342 6.79 18.89 -0.89
N PRO A 343 7.70 18.49 -1.79
CA PRO A 343 8.32 19.38 -2.76
C PRO A 343 7.26 20.09 -3.61
N GLN A 344 7.60 21.25 -4.16
CA GLN A 344 6.70 21.95 -5.08
C GLN A 344 6.22 21.05 -6.23
N GLY A 345 7.13 20.27 -6.82
CA GLY A 345 6.79 19.33 -7.85
C GLY A 345 7.80 18.20 -7.90
N THR A 346 7.31 16.99 -8.18
CA THR A 346 8.13 15.80 -8.28
C THR A 346 7.49 14.76 -9.18
N GLU A 347 8.34 13.96 -9.82
CA GLU A 347 7.99 12.62 -10.26
C GLU A 347 8.28 11.67 -9.10
N PHE A 348 7.24 10.96 -8.65
CA PHE A 348 7.32 9.99 -7.56
C PHE A 348 6.72 8.67 -8.01
N SER A 349 7.42 7.59 -7.76
CA SER A 349 6.92 6.24 -7.99
C SER A 349 7.22 5.37 -6.78
N THR A 350 6.24 4.60 -6.33
CA THR A 350 6.45 3.60 -5.30
C THR A 350 5.67 2.33 -5.58
N THR A 351 6.24 1.19 -5.23
CA THR A 351 5.55 -0.10 -5.17
C THR A 351 5.83 -0.73 -3.81
N ILE A 352 4.77 -1.11 -3.10
CA ILE A 352 4.83 -1.78 -1.79
C ILE A 352 4.11 -3.13 -1.87
N GLY A 353 4.61 -4.14 -1.16
CA GLY A 353 4.08 -5.50 -1.16
C GLY A 353 5.10 -6.47 -0.58
N ASP A 354 5.38 -7.56 -1.30
CA ASP A 354 6.58 -8.39 -1.11
C ASP A 354 7.88 -7.68 -1.51
N VAL A 355 7.76 -6.57 -2.24
CA VAL A 355 8.87 -5.68 -2.65
C VAL A 355 8.63 -4.27 -2.10
N LEU A 356 9.70 -3.50 -1.96
CA LEU A 356 9.66 -2.07 -1.76
C LEU A 356 10.48 -1.40 -2.86
N ARG A 357 9.83 -0.65 -3.73
CA ARG A 357 10.48 0.19 -4.74
C ARG A 357 10.07 1.62 -4.53
N ILE A 358 11.02 2.53 -4.60
CA ILE A 358 10.79 3.97 -4.48
C ILE A 358 11.70 4.68 -5.47
N ALA A 359 11.13 5.57 -6.27
CA ALA A 359 11.84 6.52 -7.08
C ALA A 359 11.30 7.91 -6.79
N VAL A 360 12.21 8.87 -6.59
CA VAL A 360 11.90 10.28 -6.39
C VAL A 360 12.78 11.07 -7.33
N GLU A 361 12.18 11.93 -8.14
CA GLU A 361 12.90 12.86 -9.01
C GLU A 361 12.23 14.24 -8.96
N VAL A 362 12.92 15.19 -8.31
CA VAL A 362 12.52 16.60 -8.26
C VAL A 362 13.20 17.34 -9.41
N PRO A 363 12.44 18.00 -10.31
CA PRO A 363 13.00 18.76 -11.43
C PRO A 363 14.04 19.81 -11.01
N GLN A 364 15.12 19.93 -11.79
CA GLN A 364 16.20 20.91 -11.53
C GLN A 364 15.75 22.37 -11.57
N SER A 365 14.63 22.68 -12.23
CA SER A 365 14.01 24.02 -12.21
C SER A 365 13.52 24.41 -10.81
N ILE A 366 13.15 23.43 -9.99
CA ILE A 366 12.61 23.58 -8.64
C ILE A 366 13.76 23.47 -7.63
N SER A 367 14.61 22.45 -7.77
CA SER A 367 15.78 22.26 -6.91
C SER A 367 17.03 22.95 -7.47
N ASN A 368 17.32 24.16 -6.96
CA ASN A 368 18.52 24.92 -7.32
C ASN A 368 19.84 24.32 -6.75
N ASP A 369 19.75 23.32 -5.88
CA ASP A 369 20.90 22.66 -5.25
C ASP A 369 20.67 21.14 -5.23
N ALA A 370 21.38 20.43 -6.10
CA ALA A 370 21.27 18.99 -6.26
C ALA A 370 21.66 18.19 -5.00
N GLU A 371 22.33 18.80 -4.01
CA GLU A 371 22.66 18.15 -2.73
C GLU A 371 21.71 18.56 -1.58
N LYS A 372 20.64 19.32 -1.88
CA LYS A 372 19.64 19.73 -0.90
C LYS A 372 18.62 18.61 -0.65
N THR A 373 18.27 18.43 0.62
CA THR A 373 17.07 17.70 1.06
C THR A 373 15.84 18.29 0.37
N SER A 374 15.03 17.43 -0.24
CA SER A 374 13.77 17.82 -0.90
C SER A 374 12.55 17.37 -0.11
N VAL A 375 12.64 16.24 0.59
CA VAL A 375 11.63 15.79 1.57
C VAL A 375 12.32 15.62 2.91
N ASP A 376 11.78 16.25 3.96
CA ASP A 376 12.40 16.24 5.28
C ASP A 376 12.28 14.85 5.93
N SER A 377 11.08 14.27 5.89
CA SER A 377 10.85 12.89 6.33
C SER A 377 9.77 12.19 5.51
N MET A 378 9.91 10.87 5.37
CA MET A 378 8.96 10.04 4.65
C MET A 378 8.79 8.72 5.40
N MET A 379 7.54 8.33 5.67
CA MET A 379 7.17 7.03 6.22
C MET A 379 6.30 6.29 5.21
N ILE A 380 6.59 5.02 5.00
CA ILE A 380 5.75 4.09 4.26
C ILE A 380 5.56 2.86 5.14
N GLN A 381 4.33 2.44 5.34
CA GLN A 381 4.00 1.31 6.18
C GLN A 381 2.93 0.44 5.51
N GLN A 382 3.14 -0.86 5.55
CA GLN A 382 2.19 -1.88 5.13
C GLN A 382 1.88 -2.79 6.31
N HIS A 383 0.62 -3.17 6.48
CA HIS A 383 0.22 -4.26 7.34
C HIS A 383 -0.47 -5.34 6.51
N ARG A 384 -0.19 -6.59 6.85
CA ARG A 384 -0.86 -7.75 6.25
C ARG A 384 -1.46 -8.61 7.35
N TYR A 385 -2.72 -9.00 7.21
CA TYR A 385 -3.34 -9.92 8.14
C TYR A 385 -3.02 -11.37 7.78
N VAL A 386 -2.30 -12.07 8.66
CA VAL A 386 -1.93 -13.49 8.48
C VAL A 386 -2.02 -14.20 9.83
N ASP A 387 -2.60 -15.39 9.85
CA ASP A 387 -2.77 -16.24 11.05
C ASP A 387 -3.51 -15.55 12.22
N GLY A 388 -4.42 -14.62 11.94
CA GLY A 388 -5.19 -13.93 12.97
C GLY A 388 -4.53 -12.66 13.52
N PHE A 389 -3.40 -12.23 12.96
CA PHE A 389 -2.66 -11.05 13.41
C PHE A 389 -2.26 -10.15 12.24
N TRP A 390 -2.20 -8.85 12.50
CA TRP A 390 -1.64 -7.86 11.57
C TRP A 390 -0.12 -7.80 11.73
N TRP A 391 0.61 -8.09 10.66
CA TRP A 391 2.06 -8.06 10.60
C TRP A 391 2.54 -6.80 9.87
N PRO A 392 3.42 -5.98 10.46
CA PRO A 392 3.87 -4.73 9.85
C PRO A 392 5.12 -4.91 8.97
N ALA A 393 5.23 -4.05 7.97
CA ALA A 393 6.44 -3.70 7.27
C ALA A 393 6.51 -2.17 7.17
N THR A 394 7.46 -1.55 7.86
CA THR A 394 7.59 -0.11 8.02
C THR A 394 8.93 0.35 7.49
N THR A 395 8.91 1.44 6.72
CA THR A 395 10.09 2.12 6.24
C THR A 395 10.00 3.60 6.58
N PHE A 396 11.09 4.16 7.04
CA PHE A 396 11.22 5.57 7.35
C PHE A 396 12.51 6.12 6.73
N PHE A 397 12.39 7.28 6.11
CA PHE A 397 13.48 8.04 5.55
C PHE A 397 13.51 9.43 6.16
N ARG A 398 14.71 9.97 6.26
CA ARG A 398 14.93 11.36 6.64
C ARG A 398 15.98 11.95 5.72
N ASP A 399 15.85 13.24 5.45
CA ASP A 399 16.78 13.97 4.58
C ASP A 399 16.79 13.37 3.15
N VAL A 400 15.60 13.07 2.62
CA VAL A 400 15.41 12.48 1.30
C VAL A 400 15.85 13.50 0.23
N PRO A 401 16.72 13.09 -0.70
CA PRO A 401 17.28 14.02 -1.66
C PRO A 401 16.39 14.23 -2.89
N SER A 402 16.75 15.20 -3.72
CA SER A 402 16.02 15.52 -4.97
C SER A 402 16.03 14.39 -6.00
N TYR A 403 16.98 13.47 -5.93
CA TYR A 403 16.97 12.25 -6.73
C TYR A 403 17.32 11.06 -5.86
N MET A 404 16.44 10.07 -5.81
CA MET A 404 16.75 8.75 -5.26
C MET A 404 16.03 7.64 -5.99
N VAL A 405 16.67 6.47 -6.03
CA VAL A 405 16.08 5.20 -6.40
C VAL A 405 16.46 4.18 -5.34
N LEU A 406 15.47 3.46 -4.82
CA LEU A 406 15.63 2.38 -3.86
C LEU A 406 14.82 1.18 -4.34
N ASP A 407 15.51 0.06 -4.52
CA ASP A 407 14.91 -1.25 -4.70
C ASP A 407 15.28 -2.13 -3.51
N ALA A 408 14.28 -2.56 -2.75
CA ALA A 408 14.39 -3.64 -1.79
C ALA A 408 13.52 -4.81 -2.27
N VAL A 409 14.15 -5.87 -2.75
CA VAL A 409 13.46 -7.03 -3.36
C VAL A 409 13.99 -8.35 -2.77
N PRO A 410 13.12 -9.34 -2.52
CA PRO A 410 13.54 -10.64 -2.05
C PRO A 410 14.34 -11.37 -3.14
N ASP A 411 15.43 -12.04 -2.74
CA ASP A 411 16.19 -12.89 -3.65
C ASP A 411 15.42 -14.17 -3.98
N THR A 412 15.07 -14.37 -5.26
CA THR A 412 14.29 -15.52 -5.71
C THR A 412 15.16 -16.71 -6.12
N GLN A 413 16.48 -16.62 -5.95
CA GLN A 413 17.37 -17.75 -6.24
C GLN A 413 17.32 -18.75 -5.09
N TYR A 414 17.10 -20.02 -5.43
CA TYR A 414 17.06 -21.11 -4.46
C TYR A 414 17.80 -22.33 -4.97
N ASP A 415 18.67 -22.92 -4.13
CA ASP A 415 19.25 -24.25 -4.35
C ASP A 415 19.24 -25.02 -3.04
N ILE A 416 18.52 -26.13 -3.03
CA ILE A 416 18.36 -27.03 -1.87
C ILE A 416 19.66 -27.71 -1.43
N ARG A 417 20.72 -27.65 -2.24
CA ARG A 417 22.03 -28.25 -1.96
C ARG A 417 23.00 -27.28 -1.30
N GLU A 418 22.66 -26.01 -1.29
CA GLU A 418 23.54 -24.93 -0.88
C GLU A 418 23.09 -24.33 0.46
N GLU A 419 23.83 -23.36 0.98
CA GLU A 419 23.56 -22.75 2.28
C GLU A 419 22.19 -22.03 2.28
N PRO A 420 21.22 -22.43 3.13
CA PRO A 420 19.86 -21.89 3.09
C PRO A 420 19.67 -20.57 3.85
N SER A 421 20.63 -20.15 4.70
CA SER A 421 20.45 -19.04 5.65
C SER A 421 20.14 -17.71 4.99
N PHE A 422 20.79 -17.40 3.86
CA PHE A 422 20.58 -16.14 3.13
C PHE A 422 19.69 -16.30 1.88
N GLN A 423 19.22 -17.51 1.58
CA GLN A 423 18.32 -17.73 0.44
C GLN A 423 16.95 -17.12 0.72
N GLY A 424 16.46 -16.24 -0.17
CA GLY A 424 15.23 -15.50 0.08
C GLY A 424 15.41 -14.27 0.97
N MET A 425 16.64 -13.83 1.23
CA MET A 425 16.86 -12.58 1.95
C MET A 425 16.41 -11.37 1.13
N MET A 426 16.08 -10.28 1.81
CA MET A 426 15.85 -9.00 1.16
C MET A 426 17.18 -8.44 0.64
N THR A 427 17.26 -8.19 -0.66
CA THR A 427 18.35 -7.45 -1.29
C THR A 427 18.02 -5.97 -1.29
N LEU A 428 19.04 -5.11 -1.34
CA LEU A 428 18.85 -3.66 -1.38
C LEU A 428 19.76 -3.03 -2.42
N ASN A 429 19.22 -2.17 -3.27
CA ASN A 429 19.95 -1.41 -4.26
C ASN A 429 19.50 0.04 -4.20
N TYR A 430 20.36 0.90 -3.69
CA TYR A 430 20.10 2.32 -3.48
C TYR A 430 21.06 3.17 -4.31
N SER A 431 20.52 4.23 -4.91
CA SER A 431 21.29 5.27 -5.58
C SER A 431 20.64 6.63 -5.34
N SER A 432 21.45 7.67 -5.13
CA SER A 432 20.96 9.05 -5.01
C SER A 432 22.01 10.09 -5.41
N ASN A 433 21.61 11.36 -5.45
CA ASN A 433 22.51 12.50 -5.66
C ASN A 433 23.07 13.11 -4.37
N SER A 434 22.66 12.63 -3.19
CA SER A 434 23.08 13.10 -1.86
C SER A 434 23.83 12.01 -1.08
N ASN A 435 24.40 12.40 0.06
CA ASN A 435 25.08 11.51 1.00
C ASN A 435 24.62 11.70 2.47
N LYS A 436 23.43 12.26 2.66
CA LYS A 436 22.89 12.66 3.98
C LYS A 436 21.62 11.91 4.39
N MET A 437 21.09 11.06 3.51
CA MET A 437 19.82 10.38 3.76
C MET A 437 20.00 9.34 4.87
N ASP A 438 19.12 9.39 5.86
CA ASP A 438 18.97 8.33 6.85
C ASP A 438 17.82 7.39 6.43
N MET A 439 17.96 6.11 6.73
CA MET A 439 17.02 5.06 6.35
C MET A 439 16.80 4.08 7.49
N TYR A 440 15.55 3.70 7.69
CA TYR A 440 15.11 2.66 8.61
C TYR A 440 14.10 1.77 7.87
N ILE A 441 14.33 0.45 7.85
CA ILE A 441 13.42 -0.54 7.27
C ILE A 441 13.24 -1.64 8.32
N GLU A 442 12.01 -1.91 8.73
CA GLU A 442 11.65 -3.05 9.57
C GLU A 442 10.51 -3.80 8.91
N ALA A 443 10.68 -5.10 8.64
CA ALA A 443 9.67 -5.92 8.01
C ALA A 443 9.56 -7.27 8.72
N ALA A 444 8.36 -7.59 9.18
CA ALA A 444 8.04 -8.94 9.61
C ALA A 444 8.03 -9.87 8.40
N GLY A 445 8.66 -11.04 8.49
CA GLY A 445 8.75 -11.98 7.38
C GLY A 445 7.37 -12.35 6.82
N LYS A 446 6.37 -12.50 7.70
CA LYS A 446 4.98 -12.77 7.31
C LYS A 446 4.30 -11.62 6.54
N ALA A 447 4.72 -10.36 6.76
CA ALA A 447 4.16 -9.21 6.06
C ALA A 447 4.60 -9.15 4.60
N ILE A 448 5.81 -9.64 4.31
CA ILE A 448 6.46 -9.56 2.99
C ILE A 448 6.73 -10.94 2.36
N ASP A 449 6.19 -12.01 2.93
CA ASP A 449 6.43 -13.41 2.53
C ASP A 449 7.91 -13.84 2.52
N ALA A 450 8.68 -13.34 3.49
CA ALA A 450 10.06 -13.72 3.73
C ALA A 450 10.20 -14.74 4.87
N LYS A 451 11.31 -15.49 4.86
CA LYS A 451 11.58 -16.57 5.84
C LYS A 451 11.70 -16.11 7.29
N GLY A 452 12.00 -14.85 7.53
CA GLY A 452 12.18 -14.28 8.85
C GLY A 452 12.14 -12.77 8.80
N ASP A 453 12.23 -12.16 9.97
CA ASP A 453 12.10 -10.72 10.15
C ASP A 453 13.40 -10.01 9.80
N THR A 454 13.29 -8.82 9.24
CA THR A 454 14.44 -7.99 8.84
C THR A 454 14.33 -6.61 9.46
N LEU A 455 15.45 -6.10 9.97
CA LEU A 455 15.61 -4.71 10.39
C LEU A 455 16.92 -4.18 9.80
N LEU A 456 16.85 -3.00 9.18
CA LEU A 456 18.00 -2.29 8.63
C LEU A 456 17.89 -0.82 9.03
N ILE A 457 18.97 -0.29 9.58
CA ILE A 457 19.11 1.12 9.92
C ILE A 457 20.41 1.60 9.28
N ALA A 458 20.35 2.67 8.51
CA ALA A 458 21.51 3.27 7.88
C ALA A 458 21.47 4.79 8.08
N LYS A 459 22.60 5.38 8.45
CA LYS A 459 22.73 6.82 8.64
C LYS A 459 23.70 7.40 7.62
N ASN A 460 23.37 8.55 7.05
CA ASN A 460 24.14 9.22 6.00
C ASN A 460 24.52 8.23 4.88
N LEU A 461 23.51 7.62 4.26
CA LEU A 461 23.69 6.71 3.14
C LEU A 461 24.47 7.40 2.02
N PRO A 462 25.56 6.79 1.51
CA PRO A 462 26.34 7.35 0.42
C PRO A 462 25.59 7.24 -0.91
N LYS A 463 26.09 7.90 -1.96
CA LYS A 463 25.41 8.01 -3.26
C LYS A 463 25.00 6.67 -3.87
N THR A 464 25.71 5.59 -3.56
CA THR A 464 25.24 4.23 -3.84
C THR A 464 25.47 3.30 -2.66
N PHE A 465 24.49 2.43 -2.40
CA PHE A 465 24.59 1.36 -1.43
C PHE A 465 23.91 0.11 -1.97
N LYS A 466 24.57 -1.04 -1.85
CA LYS A 466 24.07 -2.32 -2.31
C LYS A 466 24.23 -3.39 -1.25
N LEU A 467 23.19 -4.19 -1.10
CA LEU A 467 23.17 -5.43 -0.35
C LEU A 467 22.68 -6.54 -1.29
N GLU A 468 23.56 -7.48 -1.60
CA GLU A 468 23.28 -8.48 -2.63
C GLU A 468 23.82 -9.87 -2.25
N PRO A 469 23.20 -10.95 -2.74
CA PRO A 469 23.72 -12.29 -2.56
C PRO A 469 25.04 -12.48 -3.32
N THR A 470 25.92 -13.34 -2.79
CA THR A 470 27.12 -13.79 -3.49
C THR A 470 26.90 -15.13 -4.16
N GLU A 471 27.78 -15.50 -5.11
CA GLU A 471 27.75 -16.82 -5.78
C GLU A 471 27.87 -18.00 -4.79
N ASN A 472 28.42 -17.77 -3.60
CA ASN A 472 28.55 -18.77 -2.54
C ASN A 472 27.44 -18.68 -1.48
N TRP A 473 26.29 -18.10 -1.83
CA TRP A 473 25.13 -17.97 -0.93
C TRP A 473 25.43 -17.19 0.37
N GLY A 474 26.36 -16.24 0.26
CA GLY A 474 26.66 -15.22 1.26
C GLY A 474 25.97 -13.89 0.95
N VAL A 475 26.24 -12.87 1.77
CA VAL A 475 25.78 -11.50 1.58
C VAL A 475 26.97 -10.60 1.32
N ARG A 476 26.86 -9.71 0.33
CA ARG A 476 27.86 -8.67 0.07
C ARG A 476 27.23 -7.29 0.29
N ILE A 477 27.93 -6.47 1.04
CA ILE A 477 27.64 -5.06 1.25
C ILE A 477 28.65 -4.28 0.43
N VAL A 478 28.18 -3.33 -0.38
CA VAL A 478 29.02 -2.43 -1.18
C VAL A 478 28.47 -1.02 -1.10
N SER A 479 29.33 -0.03 -0.90
CA SER A 479 28.90 1.37 -0.86
C SER A 479 29.93 2.32 -1.49
N SER A 480 29.46 3.47 -1.98
CA SER A 480 30.32 4.48 -2.60
C SER A 480 31.08 5.34 -1.58
N ASP A 481 31.94 6.23 -2.10
CA ASP A 481 32.59 7.29 -1.35
C ASP A 481 33.38 6.78 -0.13
N ASN A 482 33.05 7.27 1.06
CA ASN A 482 33.68 6.94 2.34
C ASN A 482 33.00 5.75 3.05
N GLY A 483 31.99 5.14 2.43
CA GLY A 483 31.15 4.12 3.04
C GLY A 483 29.96 4.69 3.79
N VAL A 484 29.09 3.81 4.29
CA VAL A 484 27.95 4.18 5.14
C VAL A 484 28.45 4.57 6.52
N GLU A 485 28.03 5.73 7.05
CA GLU A 485 28.55 6.23 8.33
C GLU A 485 28.23 5.29 9.49
N GLU A 486 26.96 4.92 9.64
CA GLU A 486 26.48 3.94 10.61
C GLU A 486 25.51 2.99 9.89
N LEU A 487 25.73 1.69 10.03
CA LEU A 487 24.86 0.64 9.50
C LEU A 487 24.54 -0.34 10.64
N TYR A 488 23.27 -0.60 10.88
CA TYR A 488 22.83 -1.72 11.70
C TYR A 488 21.90 -2.60 10.87
N MET A 489 22.14 -3.90 10.91
CA MET A 489 21.26 -4.88 10.31
C MET A 489 20.97 -5.99 11.30
N ARG A 490 19.74 -6.47 11.29
CA ARG A 490 19.30 -7.63 12.05
C ARG A 490 18.40 -8.50 11.19
N GLN A 491 18.63 -9.80 11.25
CA GLN A 491 17.70 -10.80 10.75
C GLN A 491 17.32 -11.72 11.92
N SER A 492 16.04 -12.01 12.10
CA SER A 492 15.54 -12.84 13.20
C SER A 492 14.49 -13.84 12.75
N ASP A 493 14.26 -14.85 13.57
CA ASP A 493 13.24 -15.89 13.36
C ASP A 493 13.39 -16.63 12.01
N VAL A 494 14.63 -16.90 11.60
CA VAL A 494 14.90 -17.57 10.32
C VAL A 494 15.02 -19.08 10.54
N PRO A 495 14.15 -19.91 9.91
CA PRO A 495 14.31 -21.35 9.91
C PRO A 495 15.52 -21.72 9.05
N GLY A 496 16.60 -22.17 9.68
CA GLY A 496 17.87 -22.44 9.02
C GLY A 496 17.95 -23.86 8.44
N ALA A 497 17.55 -24.88 9.18
CA ALA A 497 17.46 -26.27 8.75
C ALA A 497 16.45 -26.99 9.66
N PRO A 498 16.00 -28.21 9.31
CA PRO A 498 15.09 -28.94 10.19
C PRO A 498 15.68 -29.11 11.61
N GLY A 499 15.03 -28.56 12.64
CA GLY A 499 15.55 -28.56 14.01
C GLY A 499 16.71 -27.60 14.28
N VAL A 500 16.99 -26.65 13.38
CA VAL A 500 17.98 -25.56 13.58
C VAL A 500 17.34 -24.23 13.22
N TYR A 501 17.31 -23.31 14.17
CA TYR A 501 16.70 -21.99 14.00
C TYR A 501 17.72 -20.90 14.31
N LEU A 502 17.80 -19.91 13.42
CA LEU A 502 18.56 -18.70 13.67
C LEU A 502 17.61 -17.71 14.36
N ASP A 503 17.76 -17.58 15.66
CA ASP A 503 16.96 -16.63 16.45
C ASP A 503 17.28 -15.20 16.04
N ARG A 504 18.57 -14.90 15.88
CA ARG A 504 19.02 -13.56 15.59
C ARG A 504 20.43 -13.53 14.99
N PHE A 505 20.59 -12.80 13.91
CA PHE A 505 21.88 -12.41 13.33
C PHE A 505 21.94 -10.89 13.24
N GLU A 506 23.01 -10.29 13.76
CA GLU A 506 23.18 -8.84 13.82
C GLU A 506 24.53 -8.43 13.23
N ILE A 507 24.53 -7.26 12.60
CA ILE A 507 25.70 -6.59 12.06
C ILE A 507 25.64 -5.12 12.45
N ILE A 508 26.76 -4.58 12.93
CA ILE A 508 26.96 -3.15 13.16
C ILE A 508 28.20 -2.74 12.37
N GLY A 509 28.04 -1.81 11.44
CA GLY A 509 29.09 -1.23 10.62
C GLY A 509 29.26 0.26 10.89
N GLU A 510 30.49 0.76 10.85
CA GLU A 510 30.79 2.19 10.88
C GLU A 510 31.77 2.55 9.76
N ASN A 511 31.47 3.59 8.98
CA ASN A 511 32.22 3.98 7.77
C ASN A 511 32.48 2.78 6.83
N LEU A 512 31.47 1.92 6.68
CA LEU A 512 31.59 0.62 6.02
C LEU A 512 31.49 0.79 4.51
N LYS A 513 32.61 0.55 3.81
CA LYS A 513 32.69 0.62 2.34
C LYS A 513 32.32 -0.68 1.64
N GLY A 514 32.63 -1.79 2.28
CA GLY A 514 32.27 -3.11 1.79
C GLY A 514 32.65 -4.20 2.75
N ALA A 515 31.87 -5.28 2.73
CA ALA A 515 32.09 -6.50 3.50
C ALA A 515 31.33 -7.66 2.84
N THR A 516 31.89 -8.86 2.90
CA THR A 516 31.26 -10.09 2.45
C THR A 516 31.05 -11.01 3.66
N ILE A 517 29.85 -11.53 3.84
CA ILE A 517 29.49 -12.50 4.89
C ILE A 517 29.14 -13.81 4.20
N THR A 518 29.74 -14.91 4.62
CA THR A 518 29.43 -16.26 4.10
C THR A 518 29.19 -17.19 5.27
N ILE A 519 28.17 -18.04 5.19
CA ILE A 519 27.92 -19.08 6.21
C ILE A 519 28.31 -20.43 5.61
N TYR A 520 29.10 -21.20 6.35
CA TYR A 520 29.42 -22.58 6.02
C TYR A 520 28.84 -23.50 7.09
N ARG A 521 28.36 -24.68 6.71
CA ARG A 521 27.82 -25.68 7.65
C ARG A 521 28.60 -27.00 7.70
N PRO A 522 29.90 -27.00 8.08
CA PRO A 522 30.63 -28.25 8.26
C PRO A 522 29.94 -29.12 9.34
N PHE A 523 29.59 -30.35 8.98
CA PHE A 523 28.88 -31.29 9.86
C PHE A 523 27.54 -30.77 10.42
N GLY A 524 26.93 -29.77 9.77
CA GLY A 524 25.65 -29.17 10.18
C GLY A 524 25.77 -27.95 11.10
N TYR A 525 26.97 -27.53 11.50
CA TYR A 525 27.18 -26.37 12.40
C TYR A 525 27.50 -25.10 11.62
N PRO A 526 26.79 -23.97 11.85
CA PRO A 526 27.09 -22.73 11.14
C PRO A 526 28.41 -22.10 11.60
N VAL A 527 29.24 -21.82 10.61
CA VAL A 527 30.50 -21.10 10.70
C VAL A 527 30.36 -19.86 9.82
N ILE A 528 30.29 -18.69 10.46
CA ILE A 528 30.10 -17.41 9.78
C ILE A 528 31.49 -16.86 9.46
N VAL A 529 31.74 -16.54 8.21
CA VAL A 529 32.99 -16.00 7.70
C VAL A 529 32.74 -14.61 7.17
N LEU A 530 33.58 -13.67 7.57
CA LEU A 530 33.53 -12.26 7.23
C LEU A 530 34.78 -11.93 6.41
N ASP A 531 34.61 -11.65 5.12
CA ASP A 531 35.67 -11.47 4.12
C ASP A 531 35.55 -10.09 3.42
N ASP A 532 36.56 -9.71 2.64
CA ASP A 532 36.59 -8.52 1.77
C ASP A 532 36.25 -7.18 2.43
N ILE A 533 36.50 -7.07 3.74
CA ILE A 533 36.24 -5.83 4.48
C ILE A 533 37.22 -4.75 3.99
N THR A 534 36.70 -3.75 3.29
CA THR A 534 37.56 -2.80 2.57
C THR A 534 37.95 -1.59 3.41
N THR A 535 37.02 -1.04 4.19
CA THR A 535 37.19 0.12 5.08
C THR A 535 36.04 0.15 6.08
N GLY A 536 36.30 0.62 7.31
CA GLY A 536 35.31 0.82 8.36
C GLY A 536 35.60 0.02 9.62
N ARG A 537 34.61 -0.07 10.52
CA ARG A 537 34.54 -1.03 11.62
C ARG A 537 33.33 -1.93 11.39
N LEU A 538 33.47 -3.20 11.71
CA LEU A 538 32.36 -4.16 11.65
C LEU A 538 32.33 -5.02 12.92
N VAL A 539 31.14 -5.17 13.48
CA VAL A 539 30.83 -6.05 14.61
C VAL A 539 29.67 -6.94 14.17
N SER A 540 29.70 -8.22 14.53
CA SER A 540 28.60 -9.13 14.21
C SER A 540 28.35 -10.11 15.35
N SER A 541 27.09 -10.49 15.53
CA SER A 541 26.67 -11.50 16.50
C SER A 541 25.62 -12.42 15.89
N ALA A 542 25.61 -13.67 16.35
CA ALA A 542 24.62 -14.66 15.95
C ALA A 542 24.16 -15.48 17.17
N GLU A 543 22.87 -15.71 17.23
CA GLU A 543 22.18 -16.52 18.22
C GLU A 543 21.30 -17.53 17.49
N MET A 544 21.40 -18.79 17.89
CA MET A 544 20.68 -19.90 17.29
C MET A 544 20.28 -20.92 18.34
N HIS A 545 19.21 -21.65 18.10
CA HIS A 545 18.85 -22.82 18.88
C HIS A 545 18.72 -24.06 18.02
N PHE A 546 18.91 -25.20 18.67
CA PHE A 546 18.90 -26.53 18.08
C PHE A 546 17.92 -27.44 18.81
N GLU A 547 17.15 -28.21 18.05
CA GLU A 547 16.18 -29.21 18.52
C GLU A 547 16.66 -30.62 18.14
N PRO A 548 17.47 -31.29 19.00
CA PRO A 548 18.01 -32.62 18.69
C PRO A 548 16.93 -33.69 18.50
N GLY A 549 15.74 -33.49 19.09
CA GLY A 549 14.59 -34.38 18.97
C GLY A 549 14.17 -34.63 17.52
N PHE A 550 14.39 -33.64 16.64
CA PHE A 550 14.10 -33.76 15.21
C PHE A 550 14.95 -34.86 14.54
N TYR A 551 16.21 -35.02 14.97
CA TYR A 551 17.14 -35.98 14.39
C TYR A 551 17.20 -37.30 15.15
N ALA A 552 16.97 -37.26 16.47
CA ALA A 552 17.05 -38.41 17.34
C ALA A 552 15.92 -38.32 18.40
N PRO A 553 14.83 -39.10 18.23
CA PRO A 553 13.66 -39.05 19.11
C PRO A 553 13.95 -39.28 20.60
N VAL A 554 15.10 -39.86 20.94
CA VAL A 554 15.56 -40.05 22.33
C VAL A 554 15.72 -38.72 23.09
N PHE A 555 15.93 -37.61 22.37
CA PHE A 555 16.11 -36.30 22.97
C PHE A 555 14.79 -35.52 23.17
N GLY A 556 13.64 -36.05 22.73
CA GLY A 556 12.32 -35.43 22.95
C GLY A 556 12.28 -33.95 22.56
N ASP A 557 11.65 -33.13 23.39
CA ASP A 557 11.48 -31.68 23.19
C ASP A 557 12.67 -30.84 23.70
N LEU A 558 13.88 -31.43 23.78
CA LEU A 558 15.07 -30.71 24.22
C LEU A 558 15.42 -29.58 23.24
N GLN A 559 15.67 -28.38 23.75
CA GLN A 559 16.23 -27.24 23.01
C GLN A 559 17.61 -26.89 23.55
N VAL A 560 18.56 -26.60 22.66
CA VAL A 560 19.95 -26.25 23.00
C VAL A 560 20.36 -24.96 22.30
N ASP A 561 20.70 -23.95 23.08
CA ASP A 561 21.08 -22.63 22.57
C ASP A 561 22.59 -22.54 22.27
N GLY A 562 22.93 -21.80 21.21
CA GLY A 562 24.28 -21.44 20.83
C GLY A 562 24.38 -19.94 20.52
N ARG A 563 25.44 -19.30 21.03
CA ARG A 563 25.73 -17.87 20.80
C ARG A 563 27.17 -17.67 20.33
N GLY A 564 27.34 -16.90 19.27
CA GLY A 564 28.64 -16.46 18.75
C GLY A 564 28.69 -14.94 18.66
N VAL A 565 29.80 -14.34 19.08
CA VAL A 565 30.01 -12.88 18.98
C VAL A 565 31.39 -12.61 18.39
N LEU A 566 31.45 -11.72 17.42
CA LEU A 566 32.69 -11.20 16.88
C LEU A 566 32.77 -9.71 17.22
N LEU A 567 33.77 -9.34 18.01
CA LEU A 567 33.95 -7.99 18.52
C LEU A 567 35.11 -7.31 17.80
N ASP A 568 34.76 -6.27 17.05
CA ASP A 568 35.67 -5.23 16.54
C ASP A 568 36.73 -5.71 15.54
N ALA A 569 36.35 -5.76 14.26
CA ALA A 569 37.32 -5.72 13.15
C ALA A 569 37.62 -4.25 12.83
N GLN A 570 38.69 -3.68 13.41
CA GLN A 570 39.06 -2.28 13.25
C GLN A 570 40.21 -2.09 12.24
N PHE A 571 40.07 -1.10 11.36
CA PHE A 571 41.04 -0.80 10.30
C PHE A 571 41.60 0.62 10.41
N THR A 572 42.93 0.75 10.51
CA THR A 572 43.64 2.01 10.26
C THR A 572 44.78 1.78 9.26
N GLY A 573 44.45 1.82 7.97
CA GLY A 573 45.42 1.66 6.88
C GLY A 573 45.63 0.21 6.41
N ALA A 574 46.77 -0.06 5.77
CA ALA A 574 47.06 -1.31 5.05
C ALA A 574 47.24 -2.57 5.92
N LEU A 575 47.00 -2.52 7.23
CA LEU A 575 47.15 -3.67 8.14
C LEU A 575 46.01 -3.67 9.17
N PRO A 576 45.38 -4.84 9.45
CA PRO A 576 44.37 -4.97 10.50
C PRO A 576 45.00 -4.68 11.86
N THR A 577 44.43 -3.74 12.61
CA THR A 577 45.04 -3.25 13.87
C THR A 577 44.52 -3.93 15.13
N SER A 578 43.35 -4.58 15.07
CA SER A 578 42.83 -5.42 16.15
C SER A 578 41.68 -6.30 15.65
N THR A 579 41.56 -7.50 16.19
CA THR A 579 40.37 -8.35 16.07
C THR A 579 40.23 -9.15 17.36
N SER A 580 39.04 -9.13 17.97
CA SER A 580 38.73 -10.00 19.10
C SER A 580 37.56 -10.93 18.78
N ILE A 581 37.74 -12.24 19.02
CA ILE A 581 36.70 -13.24 18.83
C ILE A 581 36.17 -13.62 20.21
N GLY A 582 34.85 -13.53 20.39
CA GLY A 582 34.16 -13.84 21.63
C GLY A 582 33.26 -15.06 21.50
N VAL A 583 33.65 -16.20 22.07
CA VAL A 583 32.73 -17.34 22.22
C VAL A 583 32.23 -17.33 23.66
N ASN A 584 30.92 -17.15 23.84
CA ASN A 584 30.26 -17.29 25.15
C ASN A 584 30.87 -16.40 26.27
N GLY A 585 31.25 -15.15 25.94
CA GLY A 585 31.83 -14.20 26.89
C GLY A 585 33.34 -14.34 27.18
N MET A 586 34.06 -15.25 26.51
CA MET A 586 35.53 -15.28 26.52
C MET A 586 36.11 -14.51 25.33
N VAL A 587 36.73 -13.35 25.62
CA VAL A 587 37.43 -12.52 24.64
C VAL A 587 38.88 -12.98 24.48
N THR A 588 39.32 -13.31 23.26
CA THR A 588 40.75 -13.43 22.94
C THR A 588 41.22 -12.18 22.19
N ASP A 589 42.14 -11.46 22.82
CA ASP A 589 42.74 -10.23 22.29
C ASP A 589 43.98 -10.60 21.47
N LEU A 590 43.95 -10.45 20.14
CA LEU A 590 45.13 -10.60 19.28
C LEU A 590 45.49 -9.24 18.69
N SER A 591 46.38 -8.53 19.37
CA SER A 591 47.05 -7.34 18.84
C SER A 591 48.38 -7.74 18.19
N VAL A 592 48.61 -7.35 16.93
CA VAL A 592 49.93 -7.37 16.30
C VAL A 592 50.16 -6.00 15.64
N VAL A 593 51.27 -5.35 16.01
CA VAL A 593 51.57 -3.93 15.78
C VAL A 593 52.58 -3.69 14.63
N SER A 594 52.35 -2.62 13.83
CA SER A 594 53.30 -1.78 13.02
C SER A 594 53.85 -2.35 11.69
N THR A 595 54.05 -1.67 10.54
CA THR A 595 53.92 -0.28 9.99
C THR A 595 54.16 -0.32 8.46
N LEU A 596 53.63 0.67 7.70
CA LEU A 596 54.02 1.22 6.38
C LEU A 596 53.16 0.93 5.12
N THR A 597 52.76 2.06 4.48
CA THR A 597 52.31 2.33 3.10
C THR A 597 50.96 1.80 2.57
N GLY A 598 49.93 2.67 2.59
CA GLY A 598 49.34 3.24 1.36
C GLY A 598 48.52 2.39 0.37
N GLY A 599 47.88 1.28 0.77
CA GLY A 599 46.97 0.51 -0.09
C GLY A 599 45.75 -0.03 0.66
N SER A 600 44.64 -0.25 -0.06
CA SER A 600 43.45 -0.96 0.42
C SER A 600 43.78 -2.45 0.59
N VAL A 601 43.41 -3.05 1.74
CA VAL A 601 43.74 -4.45 2.08
C VAL A 601 42.49 -5.18 2.51
N GLU A 602 42.25 -6.34 1.91
CA GLU A 602 41.15 -7.27 2.21
C GLU A 602 41.53 -8.18 3.39
N THR A 603 40.58 -8.46 4.30
CA THR A 603 40.81 -9.34 5.47
C THR A 603 39.68 -10.34 5.65
N ARG A 604 40.01 -11.45 6.32
CA ARG A 604 39.14 -12.60 6.58
C ARG A 604 39.02 -12.89 8.08
N HIS A 605 37.80 -13.09 8.55
CA HIS A 605 37.45 -13.37 9.94
C HIS A 605 36.48 -14.56 10.03
N ILE A 606 36.54 -15.33 11.13
CA ILE A 606 35.72 -16.55 11.31
C ILE A 606 35.06 -16.51 12.70
N MET A 607 33.73 -16.63 12.72
CA MET A 607 32.91 -16.80 13.92
C MET A 607 32.30 -18.22 13.91
N ILE A 608 32.38 -18.91 15.04
CA ILE A 608 31.81 -20.25 15.22
C ILE A 608 30.74 -20.16 16.30
N VAL A 609 29.51 -20.53 15.96
CA VAL A 609 28.42 -20.67 16.94
C VAL A 609 28.40 -22.13 17.37
N GLU A 610 28.81 -22.44 18.60
CA GLU A 610 29.03 -23.83 19.06
C GLU A 610 27.99 -24.22 20.13
N PRO A 611 27.06 -25.14 19.80
CA PRO A 611 25.96 -25.50 20.70
C PRO A 611 26.29 -26.64 21.68
N PHE A 612 27.34 -27.46 21.51
CA PHE A 612 27.57 -28.58 22.44
C PHE A 612 28.26 -28.20 23.73
N THR A 613 29.26 -27.33 23.72
CA THR A 613 29.87 -26.82 24.95
C THR A 613 28.86 -25.99 25.74
N SER A 614 27.99 -25.25 25.05
CA SER A 614 26.84 -24.56 25.61
C SER A 614 25.80 -25.55 26.16
N GLY A 615 25.44 -26.60 25.43
CA GLY A 615 24.55 -27.66 25.89
C GLY A 615 25.10 -28.44 27.09
N ILE A 616 26.40 -28.73 27.12
CA ILE A 616 27.09 -29.35 28.28
C ILE A 616 27.09 -28.38 29.47
N ALA A 617 27.34 -27.09 29.26
CA ALA A 617 27.29 -26.07 30.31
C ALA A 617 25.87 -25.85 30.85
N SER A 618 24.85 -25.83 29.99
CA SER A 618 23.44 -25.78 30.36
C SER A 618 23.00 -27.05 31.09
N LEU A 619 23.43 -28.24 30.66
CA LEU A 619 23.20 -29.50 31.36
C LEU A 619 23.89 -29.52 32.74
N PHE A 620 25.12 -29.01 32.83
CA PHE A 620 25.83 -28.85 34.10
C PHE A 620 25.14 -27.82 35.02
N ALA A 621 24.68 -26.69 34.49
CA ALA A 621 23.92 -25.70 35.23
C ALA A 621 22.57 -26.25 35.72
N MET A 622 21.93 -27.13 34.95
CA MET A 622 20.66 -27.77 35.33
C MET A 622 20.85 -28.88 36.38
N ILE A 623 22.00 -29.55 36.39
CA ILE A 623 22.35 -30.62 37.35
C ILE A 623 22.93 -30.06 38.67
N PHE A 624 23.63 -28.93 38.62
CA PHE A 624 24.38 -28.35 39.75
C PHE A 624 23.92 -26.95 40.20
N GLY A 625 22.93 -26.35 39.53
CA GLY A 625 22.34 -25.05 39.86
C GLY A 625 21.14 -25.13 40.80
#